data_AF-A0A0W1DVH5-F1
#
_entry.id   AF-A0A0W1DVH5-F1
#
_cell.length_a   1.000
_cell.length_b   1.000
_cell.length_c   1.000
_cell.angle_alpha   90.00
_cell.angle_beta   90.00
_cell.angle_gamma   90.00
#
_symmetry.space_group_name_H-M   'P 1'
#
loop_
_entity.id
_entity.type
_entity.pdbx_description
1 polymer ?
#
loop_
_entity_poly.entity_id
_entity_poly.type
_entity_poly.pdbx_seq_one_letter_code
_entity_poly.pdbx_strand_id
1 'polypeptide(L)'
;MRFFSGAFSWAFALIPAAYIGVMLWYFTGVGGGSAEGIANIGLGPTVMGLTFVGVILSLPVIVKLIRILTGANRVPGAAAGGDPPLETEGFDADAAFANYMRNRDSALPPPIASDAVSDDLRPFAPRPGGFGRKGV
;
A
#
# COMPACT_ATOMS: atom_id res chain seq x y z
N MET A 1 6.18 3.51 15.45
CA MET A 1 7.14 2.45 15.07
C MET A 1 6.80 1.92 13.67
N ARG A 2 7.29 2.54 12.58
CA ARG A 2 6.96 2.11 11.19
C ARG A 2 8.14 2.12 10.21
N PHE A 3 9.34 2.50 10.65
CA PHE A 3 10.53 2.56 9.79
C PHE A 3 11.42 1.32 9.84
N PHE A 4 11.21 0.42 10.83
CA PHE A 4 11.99 -0.81 10.97
C PHE A 4 11.52 -1.97 10.07
N SER A 5 10.36 -1.89 9.40
CA SER A 5 9.84 -3.06 8.66
C SER A 5 10.44 -3.22 7.26
N GLY A 6 10.87 -2.14 6.60
CA GLY A 6 11.27 -2.18 5.19
C GLY A 6 12.68 -2.74 4.95
N ALA A 7 13.67 -2.24 5.70
CA ALA A 7 15.07 -2.64 5.57
C ALA A 7 15.34 -4.00 6.24
N PHE A 8 14.68 -4.27 7.37
CA PHE A 8 14.75 -5.56 8.06
C PHE A 8 14.18 -6.70 7.20
N SER A 9 13.09 -6.44 6.47
CA SER A 9 12.54 -7.37 5.49
C SER A 9 13.49 -7.63 4.31
N TRP A 10 14.26 -6.62 3.87
CA TRP A 10 15.22 -6.76 2.77
C TRP A 10 16.40 -7.65 3.14
N ALA A 11 17.01 -7.39 4.30
CA ALA A 11 18.14 -8.18 4.78
C ALA A 11 17.77 -9.66 4.92
N PHE A 12 16.62 -9.96 5.55
CA PHE A 12 16.16 -11.34 5.72
C PHE A 12 15.73 -12.02 4.42
N ALA A 13 15.23 -11.29 3.43
CA ALA A 13 14.89 -11.87 2.12
C ALA A 13 16.13 -12.13 1.25
N LEU A 14 17.17 -11.30 1.36
CA LEU A 14 18.38 -11.44 0.57
C LEU A 14 19.30 -12.57 1.07
N ILE A 15 19.36 -12.81 2.39
CA ILE A 15 20.20 -13.86 2.97
C ILE A 15 19.96 -15.24 2.32
N PRO A 16 18.74 -15.79 2.27
CA PRO A 16 18.51 -17.10 1.68
C PRO A 16 18.74 -17.10 0.16
N ALA A 17 18.40 -16.01 -0.54
CA ALA A 17 18.65 -15.89 -1.98
C ALA A 17 20.16 -15.88 -2.30
N ALA A 18 20.95 -15.14 -1.52
CA ALA A 18 22.40 -15.10 -1.65
C ALA A 18 23.04 -16.46 -1.33
N TYR A 19 22.59 -17.12 -0.26
CA TYR A 19 23.05 -18.48 0.08
C TYR A 19 22.78 -19.47 -1.06
N ILE A 20 21.57 -19.46 -1.63
CA ILE A 20 21.22 -20.29 -2.79
C ILE A 20 22.12 -19.96 -3.98
N GLY A 21 22.37 -18.69 -4.27
CA GLY A 21 23.29 -18.28 -5.33
C GLY A 21 24.70 -18.83 -5.14
N VAL A 22 25.25 -18.75 -3.93
CA VAL A 22 26.57 -19.31 -3.59
C VAL A 22 26.58 -20.83 -3.75
N MET A 23 25.51 -21.52 -3.33
CA MET A 23 25.38 -22.97 -3.48
C MET A 23 25.30 -23.40 -4.96
N LEU A 24 24.55 -22.68 -5.79
CA LEU A 24 24.52 -22.94 -7.24
C LEU A 24 25.93 -22.80 -7.84
N TRP A 25 26.62 -21.71 -7.54
CA TRP A 25 27.98 -21.48 -8.01
C TRP A 25 28.94 -22.58 -7.57
N TYR A 26 28.87 -22.98 -6.29
CA TYR A 26 29.67 -24.07 -5.74
C TYR A 26 29.42 -25.40 -6.48
N PHE A 27 28.15 -25.80 -6.65
CA PHE A 27 27.83 -27.06 -7.32
C PHE A 27 28.18 -27.05 -8.81
N THR A 28 28.09 -25.90 -9.48
CA THR A 28 28.61 -25.76 -10.84
C THR A 28 30.12 -25.98 -10.90
N GLY A 29 30.87 -25.47 -9.91
CA GLY A 29 32.30 -25.74 -9.78
C GLY A 29 32.61 -27.23 -9.56
N VAL A 30 31.88 -27.89 -8.65
CA VAL A 30 32.04 -29.33 -8.38
C VAL A 30 31.73 -30.18 -9.62
N GLY A 31 30.72 -29.79 -10.41
CA GLY A 31 30.38 -30.44 -11.69
C GLY A 31 31.28 -30.08 -12.87
N GLY A 32 32.46 -29.48 -12.63
CA GLY A 32 33.41 -29.15 -13.70
C GLY A 32 32.91 -28.07 -14.66
N GLY A 33 32.00 -27.20 -14.21
CA GLY A 33 31.46 -26.10 -15.01
C GLY A 33 30.39 -26.49 -16.04
N SER A 34 29.91 -27.73 -16.03
CA SER A 34 28.92 -28.20 -17.00
C SER A 34 27.72 -28.88 -16.33
N ALA A 35 26.55 -28.79 -16.98
CA ALA A 35 25.34 -29.48 -16.53
C ALA A 35 25.50 -31.01 -16.59
N GLU A 36 26.22 -31.52 -17.58
CA GLU A 36 26.53 -32.94 -17.71
C GLU A 36 27.43 -33.44 -16.57
N GLY A 37 28.46 -32.67 -16.20
CA GLY A 37 29.31 -32.99 -15.06
C GLY A 37 28.54 -32.99 -13.74
N ILE A 38 27.60 -32.05 -13.54
CA ILE A 38 26.67 -32.04 -12.39
C ILE A 38 25.77 -33.28 -12.38
N ALA A 39 25.27 -33.70 -13.54
CA ALA A 39 24.41 -34.87 -13.66
C ALA A 39 25.18 -36.17 -13.38
N ASN A 40 26.40 -36.29 -13.89
CA ASN A 40 27.26 -37.47 -13.73
C ASN A 40 27.68 -37.73 -12.27
N ILE A 41 27.79 -36.68 -11.45
CA ILE A 41 28.03 -36.80 -10.00
C ILE A 41 26.74 -36.93 -9.16
N GLY A 42 25.58 -37.03 -9.82
CA GLY A 42 24.29 -37.22 -9.15
C GLY A 42 23.70 -35.97 -8.49
N LEU A 43 24.25 -34.78 -8.73
CA LEU A 43 23.76 -33.52 -8.14
C LEU A 43 22.65 -32.85 -8.96
N GLY A 44 22.28 -33.40 -10.12
CA GLY A 44 21.25 -32.86 -11.00
C GLY A 44 19.94 -32.49 -10.29
N PRO A 45 19.31 -33.40 -9.51
CA PRO A 45 18.08 -33.10 -8.78
C PRO A 45 18.24 -31.96 -7.76
N THR A 46 19.38 -31.90 -7.07
CA THR A 46 19.66 -30.86 -6.07
C THR A 46 19.81 -29.50 -6.72
N VAL A 47 20.62 -29.40 -7.78
CA VAL A 47 20.82 -28.13 -8.50
C VAL A 47 19.50 -27.66 -9.11
N MET A 48 18.71 -28.56 -9.69
CA MET A 48 17.37 -28.22 -10.20
C MET A 48 16.45 -27.70 -9.10
N GLY A 49 16.32 -28.43 -7.98
CA GLY A 49 15.48 -28.02 -6.86
C GLY A 49 15.91 -26.67 -6.29
N LEU A 50 17.21 -26.47 -6.10
CA LEU A 50 17.78 -25.24 -5.55
C LEU A 50 17.59 -24.06 -6.52
N THR A 51 17.62 -24.30 -7.84
CA THR A 51 17.30 -23.30 -8.86
C THR A 51 15.82 -22.89 -8.78
N PHE A 52 14.90 -23.85 -8.70
CA PHE A 52 13.47 -23.56 -8.57
C PHE A 52 13.16 -22.75 -7.29
N VAL A 53 13.69 -23.19 -6.16
CA VAL A 53 13.51 -22.49 -4.87
C VAL A 53 14.16 -21.10 -4.92
N GLY A 54 15.35 -20.99 -5.52
CA GLY A 54 16.05 -19.72 -5.70
C GLY A 54 15.24 -18.71 -6.51
N VAL A 55 14.66 -19.15 -7.64
CA VAL A 55 13.79 -18.33 -8.46
C VAL A 55 12.59 -17.85 -7.66
N ILE A 56 11.88 -18.76 -6.99
CA ILE A 56 10.69 -18.41 -6.19
C ILE A 56 11.02 -17.37 -5.11
N LEU A 57 12.12 -17.55 -4.39
CA LEU A 57 12.54 -16.62 -3.34
C LEU A 57 13.04 -15.28 -3.90
N SER A 58 13.60 -15.27 -5.11
CA SER A 58 14.09 -14.05 -5.75
C SER A 58 12.97 -13.19 -6.37
N LEU A 59 11.83 -13.77 -6.76
CA LEU A 59 10.70 -13.07 -7.38
C LEU A 59 10.26 -11.79 -6.64
N PRO A 60 10.00 -11.80 -5.32
CA PRO A 60 9.59 -10.58 -4.61
C PRO A 60 10.66 -9.49 -4.66
N VAL A 61 11.94 -9.86 -4.62
CA VAL A 61 13.08 -8.92 -4.73
C VAL A 61 13.13 -8.33 -6.13
N ILE A 62 13.01 -9.16 -7.17
CA ILE A 62 13.00 -8.74 -8.58
C ILE A 62 11.84 -7.78 -8.85
N VAL A 63 10.61 -8.14 -8.47
CA VAL A 63 9.42 -7.30 -8.65
C VAL A 63 9.60 -5.95 -7.94
N LYS A 64 10.13 -5.97 -6.71
CA LYS A 64 10.35 -4.74 -5.95
C LYS A 64 11.45 -3.87 -6.58
N LEU A 65 12.52 -4.46 -7.10
CA LEU A 65 13.58 -3.75 -7.81
C LEU A 65 13.06 -3.12 -9.11
N ILE A 66 12.24 -3.84 -9.87
CA ILE A 66 11.56 -3.30 -11.06
C ILE A 66 10.67 -2.13 -10.68
N ARG A 67 9.91 -2.20 -9.58
CA ARG A 67 9.05 -1.08 -9.12
C ARG A 67 9.84 0.15 -8.71
N ILE A 68 11.03 -0.04 -8.10
CA ILE A 68 11.94 1.05 -7.76
C ILE A 68 12.51 1.68 -9.04
N LEU A 69 12.98 0.86 -9.99
CA LEU A 69 13.62 1.32 -11.22
C LEU A 69 12.63 2.01 -12.17
N THR A 70 11.41 1.50 -12.28
CA THR A 70 10.36 2.07 -13.13
C THR A 70 9.67 3.28 -12.49
N GLY A 71 9.98 3.61 -11.24
CA GLY A 71 9.30 4.68 -10.51
C GLY A 71 7.82 4.42 -10.24
N ALA A 72 7.34 3.18 -10.44
CA ALA A 72 5.97 2.74 -10.20
C ALA A 72 5.55 2.80 -8.71
N ASN A 73 6.47 3.19 -7.82
CA ASN A 73 6.17 3.55 -6.43
C ASN A 73 5.70 5.00 -6.25
N ARG A 74 5.63 5.81 -7.31
CA ARG A 74 5.02 7.15 -7.24
C ARG A 74 3.51 6.99 -7.12
N VAL A 75 3.01 7.18 -5.90
CA VAL A 75 1.59 7.42 -5.65
C VAL A 75 1.21 8.72 -6.38
N PRO A 76 0.13 8.76 -7.18
CA PRO A 76 -0.44 10.03 -7.65
C PRO A 76 -0.76 10.90 -6.43
N GLY A 77 0.01 11.97 -6.21
CA GLY A 77 -0.15 12.89 -5.08
C GLY A 77 0.97 12.89 -4.03
N ALA A 78 1.96 12.00 -4.11
CA ALA A 78 3.16 12.12 -3.26
C ALA A 78 4.15 13.09 -3.91
N ALA A 79 3.93 14.39 -3.71
CA ALA A 79 4.89 15.43 -4.07
C ALA A 79 6.19 15.21 -3.27
N ALA A 80 7.20 14.67 -3.95
CA ALA A 80 8.58 14.94 -3.57
C ALA A 80 8.80 16.44 -3.78
N GLY A 81 9.25 17.13 -2.73
CA GLY A 81 9.22 18.58 -2.65
C GLY A 81 9.89 19.30 -3.83
N GLY A 82 9.40 20.52 -4.07
CA GLY A 82 10.13 21.52 -4.85
C GLY A 82 9.41 22.13 -6.05
N ASP A 83 8.08 22.22 -6.06
CA ASP A 83 7.39 23.15 -6.96
C ASP A 83 6.34 23.97 -6.19
N PRO A 84 6.22 25.29 -6.48
CA PRO A 84 5.32 26.18 -5.76
C PRO A 84 3.87 25.71 -5.94
N PRO A 85 3.04 25.79 -4.89
CA PRO A 85 1.67 25.33 -4.98
C PRO A 85 0.94 26.19 -6.00
N LEU A 86 0.53 25.57 -7.11
CA LEU A 86 -0.66 26.04 -7.81
C LEU A 86 -1.76 26.09 -6.76
N GLU A 87 -2.30 27.28 -6.53
CA GLU A 87 -3.32 27.59 -5.54
C GLU A 87 -4.50 26.63 -5.69
N THR A 88 -4.43 25.49 -5.00
CA THR A 88 -5.65 24.81 -4.59
C THR A 88 -6.27 25.76 -3.57
N GLU A 89 -7.34 26.45 -3.97
CA GLU A 89 -8.23 27.19 -3.07
C GLU A 89 -8.68 26.21 -1.98
N GLY A 90 -7.88 26.14 -0.92
CA GLY A 90 -8.22 25.43 0.29
C GLY A 90 -9.43 26.16 0.86
N PHE A 91 -10.52 25.42 1.07
CA PHE A 91 -11.70 25.96 1.74
C PHE A 91 -11.29 26.52 3.10
N ASP A 92 -11.24 27.85 3.21
CA ASP A 92 -10.93 28.56 4.44
C ASP A 92 -12.19 28.61 5.31
N ALA A 93 -12.25 27.71 6.29
CA ALA A 93 -13.37 27.59 7.20
C ALA A 93 -13.58 28.86 8.04
N ASP A 94 -12.51 29.60 8.35
CA ASP A 94 -12.59 30.81 9.16
C ASP A 94 -13.17 31.97 8.33
N ALA A 95 -12.78 32.10 7.06
CA ALA A 95 -13.39 33.05 6.13
C ALA A 95 -14.86 32.73 5.85
N ALA A 96 -15.21 31.45 5.70
CA ALA A 96 -16.59 31.01 5.54
C ALA A 96 -17.45 31.35 6.77
N PHE A 97 -16.91 31.11 7.97
CA PHE A 97 -17.60 31.45 9.22
C PHE A 97 -17.75 32.96 9.42
N ALA A 98 -16.72 33.75 9.08
CA ALA A 98 -16.79 35.21 9.14
C ALA A 98 -17.87 35.78 8.22
N ASN A 99 -17.99 35.25 6.99
CA ASN A 99 -19.07 35.63 6.08
C ASN A 99 -20.46 35.23 6.61
N TYR A 100 -20.58 34.07 7.26
CA TYR A 100 -21.82 33.67 7.92
C TYR A 100 -22.18 34.63 9.08
N MET A 101 -21.22 34.95 9.95
CA MET A 101 -21.41 35.91 11.05
C MET A 101 -21.77 37.32 10.55
N ARG A 102 -21.27 37.71 9.39
CA ARG A 102 -21.59 39.00 8.76
C ARG A 102 -23.00 39.05 8.19
N ASN A 103 -23.48 37.92 7.66
CA ASN A 103 -24.77 37.85 6.96
C ASN A 103 -25.90 37.21 7.78
N ARG A 104 -25.63 36.71 9.00
CA ARG A 104 -26.66 36.04 9.83
C ARG A 104 -27.79 36.97 10.27
N ASP A 105 -27.53 38.27 10.42
CA ASP A 105 -28.53 39.24 10.88
C ASP A 105 -29.41 39.76 9.73
N SER A 106 -28.96 39.55 8.48
CA SER A 106 -29.66 39.87 7.23
C SER A 106 -30.14 38.61 6.49
N ALA A 107 -29.94 37.43 7.07
CA ALA A 107 -30.43 36.18 6.55
C ALA A 107 -31.96 36.13 6.69
N LEU A 108 -32.66 36.15 5.56
CA LEU A 108 -34.05 35.68 5.53
C LEU A 108 -34.09 34.26 6.14
N PRO A 109 -35.15 33.90 6.89
CA PRO A 109 -35.31 32.55 7.39
C PRO A 109 -35.06 31.57 6.24
N PRO A 110 -34.28 30.50 6.45
CA PRO A 110 -34.05 29.52 5.41
C PRO A 110 -35.42 29.07 4.89
N PRO A 111 -35.62 28.92 3.57
CA PRO A 111 -36.83 28.32 3.07
C PRO A 111 -36.94 26.98 3.76
N ILE A 112 -37.93 26.84 4.65
CA ILE A 112 -38.35 25.54 5.15
C ILE A 112 -38.64 24.78 3.89
N ALA A 113 -37.78 23.80 3.60
CA ALA A 113 -37.96 22.96 2.44
C ALA A 113 -39.40 22.41 2.55
N SER A 114 -40.18 22.56 1.48
CA SER A 114 -41.64 22.35 1.47
C SER A 114 -42.05 20.90 1.78
N ASP A 115 -41.09 20.01 1.95
CA ASP A 115 -41.18 18.66 2.50
C ASP A 115 -41.36 18.62 4.03
N ALA A 116 -41.12 19.71 4.77
CA ALA A 116 -41.34 19.76 6.21
C ALA A 116 -42.76 20.18 6.63
N VAL A 117 -43.65 20.54 5.69
CA VAL A 117 -45.08 20.72 5.94
C VAL A 117 -45.82 19.55 5.32
N SER A 118 -45.77 18.41 5.99
CA SER A 118 -46.74 17.34 5.80
C SER A 118 -47.20 16.90 7.18
N ASP A 119 -48.46 17.23 7.42
CA ASP A 119 -49.29 17.03 8.58
C ASP A 119 -49.55 15.54 8.82
N ASP A 120 -48.51 14.78 9.23
CA ASP A 120 -48.64 13.34 9.44
C ASP A 120 -47.83 12.89 10.67
N LEU A 121 -48.50 12.89 11.82
CA LEU A 121 -48.06 12.33 13.10
C LEU A 121 -47.84 10.82 12.95
N ARG A 122 -46.71 10.40 12.38
CA ARG A 122 -46.31 8.98 12.37
C ARG A 122 -45.39 8.69 13.56
N PRO A 123 -45.71 7.67 14.39
CA PRO A 123 -44.85 7.27 15.50
C PRO A 123 -43.44 6.95 15.03
N PHE A 124 -42.44 7.54 15.69
CA PHE A 124 -41.03 7.24 15.48
C PHE A 124 -40.78 5.73 15.62
N ALA A 125 -40.67 5.02 14.49
CA ALA A 125 -40.13 3.67 14.50
C ALA A 125 -38.65 3.74 14.91
N PRO A 126 -38.20 3.00 15.93
CA PRO A 126 -36.79 2.99 16.31
C PRO A 126 -35.93 2.50 15.15
N ARG A 127 -34.88 3.25 14.79
CA ARG A 127 -33.89 2.80 13.80
C ARG A 127 -33.31 1.44 14.22
N PRO A 128 -33.28 0.43 13.33
CA PRO A 128 -32.61 -0.83 13.62
C PRO A 128 -31.13 -0.59 13.95
N GLY A 129 -30.63 -1.32 14.94
CA GLY A 129 -29.40 -1.03 15.66
C GLY A 129 -28.18 -0.77 14.79
N GLY A 130 -27.46 0.30 15.13
CA GLY A 130 -26.17 0.63 14.54
C GLY A 130 -25.13 -0.46 14.80
N PHE A 131 -24.40 -0.80 13.74
CA PHE A 131 -23.19 -1.62 13.84
C PHE A 131 -22.21 -1.00 14.84
N GLY A 132 -21.80 -1.77 15.85
CA GLY A 132 -20.55 -1.51 16.58
C GLY A 132 -20.64 -1.22 18.07
N ARG A 133 -21.81 -1.25 18.73
CA ARG A 133 -21.84 -1.25 20.21
C ARG A 133 -21.58 -2.67 20.73
N LYS A 134 -20.33 -2.93 21.15
CA LYS A 134 -19.96 -4.12 21.92
C LYS A 134 -20.64 -4.01 23.30
N GLY A 135 -21.50 -4.98 23.61
CA GLY A 135 -22.10 -5.12 24.93
C GLY A 135 -21.02 -5.40 25.97
N VAL A 136 -21.19 -4.77 27.13
CA VAL A 136 -20.50 -5.11 28.38
C VAL A 136 -21.18 -6.32 28.99
#